data_AF-A0A0D6KV38-F1
#
_entry.id   AF-A0A0D6KV38-F1
#
_cell.length_a   1.000
_cell.length_b   1.000
_cell.length_c   1.000
_cell.angle_alpha   90.00
_cell.angle_beta   90.00
_cell.angle_gamma   90.00
#
_symmetry.space_group_name_H-M   'P 1'
#
loop_
_entity.id
_entity.type
_entity.pdbx_description
1 polymer ?
#
loop_
_entity_poly.entity_id
_entity_poly.type
_entity_poly.pdbx_seq_one_letter_code
_entity_poly.pdbx_strand_id
1 'polypeptide(L)'
;MNPKLVGELLEDHSVTFKNTGFLSSIILDGKTGILLQLPNQATKFKWIEDPNQLGTNKIVSSETLEKKIAEFRKGLVSKAEINYDTTIAAQLYDWIIRPFAEDIKSQKVKTLVFIQDGFLRSVPMAALYDSQQQKYLIETYAVATTPSLRVTQPTIRDRSKQQALILGLTQAATIDGKTFERLLAVPSEVSAVASIFPDRTPLIDDNFIPESFQQQLEKTPYSLIHIASHAQFGIIPEDTFIVTGKNQKLTISQLETSLRNLNSKSDSVDLLTLSACETALGDDRATLGLAGVALQVGVKSAIASLWSVTDESTSEMVKTLYT
;
A
#
# COMPACT_ATOMS: atom_id res chain seq x y z
N MET A 1 11.69 -15.39 7.63
CA MET A 1 10.28 -15.04 7.93
C MET A 1 9.41 -16.21 7.51
N ASN A 2 8.58 -16.77 8.39
CA ASN A 2 7.69 -17.90 8.05
C ASN A 2 6.25 -17.40 7.93
N PRO A 3 5.80 -16.98 6.72
CA PRO A 3 4.45 -16.51 6.53
C PRO A 3 3.47 -17.69 6.67
N LYS A 4 2.41 -17.50 7.46
CA LYS A 4 1.41 -18.53 7.79
C LYS A 4 0.15 -18.36 6.96
N LEU A 5 -0.54 -19.46 6.65
CA LEU A 5 -1.83 -19.40 5.94
C LEU A 5 -2.87 -18.64 6.77
N VAL A 6 -3.82 -17.96 6.11
CA VAL A 6 -4.91 -17.24 6.80
C VAL A 6 -5.63 -18.14 7.82
N GLY A 7 -5.94 -19.39 7.45
CA GLY A 7 -6.57 -20.36 8.37
C GLY A 7 -5.74 -20.61 9.63
N GLU A 8 -4.44 -20.85 9.47
CA GLU A 8 -3.50 -21.05 10.59
C GLU A 8 -3.40 -19.80 11.49
N LEU A 9 -3.44 -18.59 10.90
CA LEU A 9 -3.41 -17.33 11.66
C LEU A 9 -4.66 -17.11 12.51
N LEU A 10 -5.82 -17.55 12.01
CA LEU A 10 -7.09 -17.47 12.70
C LEU A 10 -7.24 -18.56 13.77
N GLU A 11 -6.63 -19.74 13.57
CA GLU A 11 -6.57 -20.83 14.55
C GLU A 11 -5.64 -20.54 15.72
N ASP A 12 -4.51 -19.88 15.48
CA ASP A 12 -3.51 -19.53 16.50
C ASP A 12 -4.00 -18.45 17.49
N HIS A 13 -5.26 -18.00 17.38
CA HIS A 13 -5.87 -16.91 18.15
C HIS A 13 -4.94 -15.70 18.33
N SER A 14 -4.12 -15.42 17.31
CA SER A 14 -3.15 -14.36 17.39
C SER A 14 -3.86 -13.07 17.75
N VAL A 15 -3.45 -12.46 18.87
CA VAL A 15 -4.01 -11.18 19.35
C VAL A 15 -4.03 -10.14 18.21
N THR A 16 -3.04 -10.22 17.32
CA THR A 16 -2.88 -9.36 16.13
C THR A 16 -4.05 -9.46 15.13
N PHE A 17 -4.71 -10.60 14.99
CA PHE A 17 -5.76 -10.84 13.98
C PHE A 17 -7.16 -11.02 14.57
N LYS A 18 -7.32 -10.84 15.89
CA LYS A 18 -8.59 -11.03 16.62
C LYS A 18 -9.77 -10.24 16.05
N ASN A 19 -9.51 -9.10 15.41
CA ASN A 19 -10.52 -8.23 14.82
C ASN A 19 -10.29 -8.03 13.31
N THR A 20 -9.73 -9.03 12.63
CA THR A 20 -9.36 -8.94 11.21
C THR A 20 -10.23 -9.83 10.34
N GLY A 21 -10.84 -9.25 9.31
CA GLY A 21 -11.49 -9.98 8.24
C GLY A 21 -10.58 -10.05 7.00
N PHE A 22 -10.50 -11.21 6.37
CA PHE A 22 -9.73 -11.41 5.14
C PHE A 22 -10.68 -11.55 3.96
N LEU A 23 -10.50 -10.73 2.93
CA LEU A 23 -11.29 -10.78 1.70
C LEU A 23 -10.39 -11.20 0.54
N SER A 24 -10.60 -12.42 0.06
CA SER A 24 -9.88 -13.00 -1.07
C SER A 24 -10.74 -12.99 -2.31
N SER A 25 -10.25 -12.45 -3.41
CA SER A 25 -10.97 -12.55 -4.68
C SER A 25 -10.63 -13.80 -5.46
N ILE A 26 -11.60 -14.32 -6.20
CA ILE A 26 -11.46 -15.49 -7.07
C ILE A 26 -12.05 -15.12 -8.43
N ILE A 27 -11.28 -15.31 -9.50
CA ILE A 27 -11.76 -15.15 -10.89
C ILE A 27 -11.91 -16.54 -11.50
N LEU A 28 -13.12 -16.89 -11.95
CA LEU A 28 -13.42 -18.19 -12.55
C LEU A 28 -14.46 -18.02 -13.65
N ASP A 29 -14.19 -18.57 -14.84
CA ASP A 29 -15.10 -18.59 -16.00
C ASP A 29 -15.73 -17.22 -16.32
N GLY A 30 -14.91 -16.16 -16.28
CA GLY A 30 -15.36 -14.78 -16.57
C GLY A 30 -16.24 -14.14 -15.49
N LYS A 31 -16.31 -14.73 -14.29
CA LYS A 31 -16.98 -14.19 -13.11
C LYS A 31 -15.97 -13.91 -12.00
N THR A 32 -16.31 -12.98 -11.12
CA THR A 32 -15.50 -12.66 -9.94
C THR A 32 -16.31 -12.90 -8.67
N GLY A 33 -15.73 -13.63 -7.73
CA GLY A 33 -16.30 -13.86 -6.41
C GLY A 33 -15.36 -13.38 -5.31
N ILE A 34 -15.94 -13.05 -4.15
CA ILE A 34 -15.21 -12.66 -2.95
C ILE A 34 -15.47 -13.71 -1.86
N LEU A 35 -14.38 -14.17 -1.26
CA LEU A 35 -14.37 -15.05 -0.11
C LEU A 35 -13.97 -14.22 1.13
N LEU A 36 -14.90 -14.05 2.06
CA LEU A 36 -14.64 -13.45 3.36
C LEU A 36 -14.34 -14.54 4.39
N GLN A 37 -13.20 -14.44 5.07
CA GLN A 37 -12.85 -15.22 6.25
C GLN A 37 -12.86 -14.31 7.48
N LEU A 38 -13.67 -14.66 8.48
CA LEU A 38 -13.90 -13.87 9.69
C LEU A 38 -13.01 -14.32 10.86
N PRO A 39 -12.85 -13.49 11.91
CA PRO A 39 -12.07 -13.85 13.10
C PRO A 39 -12.51 -15.14 13.80
N ASN A 40 -13.80 -15.48 13.74
CA ASN A 40 -14.36 -16.71 14.28
C ASN A 40 -14.22 -17.92 13.33
N GLN A 41 -13.38 -17.80 12.30
CA GLN A 41 -13.14 -18.80 11.25
C GLN A 41 -14.34 -19.08 10.33
N ALA A 42 -15.47 -18.39 10.53
CA ALA A 42 -16.59 -18.49 9.61
C ALA A 42 -16.18 -17.94 8.23
N THR A 43 -16.53 -18.67 7.19
CA THR A 43 -16.23 -18.31 5.81
C THR A 43 -17.53 -18.03 5.06
N LYS A 44 -17.55 -16.93 4.30
CA LYS A 44 -18.67 -16.50 3.46
C LYS A 44 -18.17 -16.29 2.04
N PHE A 45 -18.94 -16.72 1.06
CA PHE A 45 -18.64 -16.52 -0.35
C PHE A 45 -19.81 -15.84 -1.05
N LYS A 46 -19.50 -14.85 -1.89
CA LYS A 46 -20.48 -14.18 -2.76
C LYS A 46 -19.86 -13.93 -4.13
N TRP A 47 -20.64 -14.21 -5.18
CA TRP A 47 -20.34 -13.66 -6.49
C TRP A 47 -20.58 -12.16 -6.49
N ILE A 48 -19.80 -11.42 -7.28
CA ILE A 48 -20.03 -9.99 -7.47
C ILE A 48 -21.31 -9.83 -8.30
N GLU A 49 -22.26 -9.12 -7.70
CA GLU A 49 -23.62 -8.99 -8.17
C GLU A 49 -24.02 -7.51 -8.24
N ASP A 50 -24.71 -7.12 -9.31
CA ASP A 50 -25.34 -5.80 -9.41
C ASP A 50 -26.73 -5.85 -8.75
N PRO A 51 -26.93 -5.18 -7.59
CA PRO A 51 -28.20 -5.23 -6.88
C PRO A 51 -29.37 -4.62 -7.69
N ASN A 52 -29.07 -3.84 -8.72
CA ASN A 52 -30.08 -3.23 -9.60
C ASN A 52 -30.57 -4.17 -10.71
N GLN A 53 -29.97 -5.36 -10.84
CA GLN A 53 -30.32 -6.34 -11.85
C GLN A 53 -30.99 -7.58 -11.24
N LEU A 54 -31.77 -8.30 -12.06
CA LEU A 54 -32.55 -9.47 -11.65
C LEU A 54 -32.12 -10.72 -12.43
N GLY A 55 -32.37 -11.89 -11.83
CA GLY A 55 -32.11 -13.19 -12.45
C GLY A 55 -30.62 -13.42 -12.73
N THR A 56 -30.32 -14.07 -13.85
CA THR A 56 -28.94 -14.41 -14.25
C THR A 56 -28.10 -13.21 -14.64
N ASN A 57 -28.74 -12.09 -15.00
CA ASN A 57 -28.05 -10.84 -15.35
C ASN A 57 -27.45 -10.15 -14.12
N LYS A 58 -27.86 -10.57 -12.92
CA LYS A 58 -27.34 -10.04 -11.67
C LYS A 58 -25.83 -10.23 -11.52
N ILE A 59 -25.26 -11.30 -12.07
CA ILE A 59 -23.81 -11.54 -11.99
C ILE A 59 -23.08 -10.54 -12.90
N VAL A 60 -22.21 -9.73 -12.30
CA VAL A 60 -21.34 -8.82 -13.07
C VAL A 60 -20.22 -9.64 -13.71
N SER A 61 -20.03 -9.50 -15.02
CA SER A 61 -18.91 -10.15 -15.70
C SER A 61 -17.58 -9.53 -15.27
N SER A 62 -16.51 -10.33 -15.25
CA SER A 62 -15.15 -9.85 -14.94
C SER A 62 -14.76 -8.67 -15.84
N GLU A 63 -15.13 -8.70 -17.11
CA GLU A 63 -14.86 -7.60 -18.07
C GLU A 63 -15.57 -6.30 -17.67
N THR A 64 -16.83 -6.39 -17.23
CA THR A 64 -17.59 -5.21 -16.78
C THR A 64 -16.98 -4.63 -15.50
N LEU A 65 -16.62 -5.52 -14.57
CA LEU A 65 -15.98 -5.13 -13.32
C LEU A 65 -14.62 -4.47 -13.55
N GLU A 66 -13.79 -5.06 -14.40
CA GLU A 66 -12.48 -4.52 -14.78
C GLU A 66 -12.60 -3.12 -15.41
N LYS A 67 -13.55 -2.93 -16.35
CA LYS A 67 -13.85 -1.61 -16.91
C LYS A 67 -14.24 -0.60 -15.84
N LYS A 68 -15.12 -0.97 -14.90
CA LYS A 68 -15.52 -0.09 -13.79
C LYS A 68 -14.37 0.28 -12.86
N ILE A 69 -13.45 -0.65 -12.61
CA ILE A 69 -12.24 -0.40 -11.82
C ILE A 69 -11.30 0.55 -12.55
N ALA A 70 -11.12 0.38 -13.86
CA ALA A 70 -10.33 1.30 -14.67
C ALA A 70 -10.92 2.72 -14.66
N GLU A 71 -12.25 2.86 -14.78
CA GLU A 71 -12.95 4.14 -14.66
C GLU A 71 -12.76 4.76 -13.26
N PHE A 72 -12.91 3.97 -12.20
CA PHE A 72 -12.69 4.41 -10.81
C PHE A 72 -11.28 4.97 -10.61
N ARG A 73 -10.26 4.24 -11.07
CA ARG A 73 -8.85 4.68 -11.00
C ARG A 73 -8.62 5.96 -11.79
N LYS A 74 -9.17 6.05 -13.00
CA LYS A 74 -9.05 7.26 -13.83
C LYS A 74 -9.66 8.48 -13.14
N GLY A 75 -10.81 8.31 -12.48
CA GLY A 75 -11.46 9.37 -11.69
C GLY A 75 -10.58 9.88 -10.55
N LEU A 76 -9.91 8.98 -9.82
CA LEU A 76 -9.03 9.34 -8.68
C LEU A 76 -7.75 10.07 -9.09
N VAL A 77 -7.22 9.79 -10.29
CA VAL A 77 -5.98 10.40 -10.80
C VAL A 77 -6.23 11.78 -11.44
N SER A 78 -7.48 12.06 -11.84
CA SER A 78 -7.83 13.31 -12.52
C SER A 78 -7.64 14.52 -11.59
N LYS A 79 -6.55 15.27 -11.80
CA LYS A 79 -6.16 16.46 -11.01
C LYS A 79 -7.12 17.66 -11.12
N ALA A 80 -8.26 17.52 -11.80
CA ALA A 80 -9.08 18.64 -12.25
C ALA A 80 -10.31 18.97 -11.38
N GLU A 81 -10.72 18.08 -10.46
CA GLU A 81 -11.99 18.28 -9.75
C GLU A 81 -11.79 18.35 -8.22
N ILE A 82 -12.15 19.50 -7.64
CA ILE A 82 -12.27 19.73 -6.19
C ILE A 82 -13.38 18.84 -5.58
N ASN A 83 -14.32 18.37 -6.42
CA ASN A 83 -15.43 17.51 -6.03
C ASN A 83 -15.33 16.17 -6.77
N TYR A 84 -14.59 15.23 -6.19
CA TYR A 84 -14.50 13.87 -6.71
C TYR A 84 -15.88 13.19 -6.78
N ASP A 85 -16.28 12.69 -7.95
CA ASP A 85 -17.52 11.91 -8.11
C ASP A 85 -17.39 10.51 -7.47
N THR A 86 -18.06 10.34 -6.33
CA THR A 86 -18.08 9.08 -5.58
C THR A 86 -18.95 7.97 -6.19
N THR A 87 -19.66 8.20 -7.30
CA THR A 87 -20.64 7.26 -7.85
C THR A 87 -20.04 5.90 -8.17
N ILE A 88 -18.89 5.87 -8.86
CA ILE A 88 -18.22 4.59 -9.20
C ILE A 88 -17.64 3.93 -7.96
N ALA A 89 -17.07 4.72 -7.03
CA ALA A 89 -16.57 4.23 -5.75
C ALA A 89 -17.68 3.55 -4.92
N ALA A 90 -18.89 4.13 -4.95
CA ALA A 90 -20.07 3.59 -4.28
C ALA A 90 -20.58 2.32 -4.94
N GLN A 91 -20.63 2.28 -6.27
CA GLN A 91 -21.02 1.08 -7.00
C GLN A 91 -20.07 -0.09 -6.70
N LEU A 92 -18.75 0.15 -6.71
CA LEU A 92 -17.76 -0.86 -6.36
C LEU A 92 -17.85 -1.28 -4.88
N TYR A 93 -18.14 -0.35 -3.96
CA TYR A 93 -18.41 -0.69 -2.56
C TYR A 93 -19.62 -1.62 -2.43
N ASP A 94 -20.72 -1.31 -3.13
CA ASP A 94 -21.96 -2.08 -3.11
C ASP A 94 -21.78 -3.49 -3.67
N TRP A 95 -20.89 -3.64 -4.65
CA TRP A 95 -20.54 -4.91 -5.27
C TRP A 95 -19.59 -5.76 -4.43
N ILE A 96 -18.60 -5.15 -3.77
CA ILE A 96 -17.48 -5.85 -3.14
C ILE A 96 -17.66 -5.99 -1.62
N ILE A 97 -18.08 -4.92 -0.94
CA ILE A 97 -18.06 -4.82 0.52
C ILE A 97 -19.45 -5.00 1.12
N ARG A 98 -20.46 -4.29 0.57
CA ARG A 98 -21.83 -4.30 1.11
C ARG A 98 -22.43 -5.71 1.29
N PRO A 99 -22.19 -6.71 0.42
CA PRO A 99 -22.74 -8.06 0.61
C PRO A 99 -22.30 -8.74 1.91
N PHE A 100 -21.25 -8.23 2.55
CA PHE A 100 -20.68 -8.76 3.78
C PHE A 100 -20.77 -7.80 4.98
N ALA A 101 -21.41 -6.64 4.84
CA ALA A 101 -21.38 -5.60 5.86
C ALA A 101 -21.90 -6.07 7.23
N GLU A 102 -23.00 -6.83 7.25
CA GLU A 102 -23.56 -7.38 8.50
C GLU A 102 -22.67 -8.47 9.11
N ASP A 103 -22.07 -9.32 8.27
CA ASP A 103 -21.11 -10.34 8.73
C ASP A 103 -19.90 -9.68 9.41
N ILE A 104 -19.29 -8.68 8.76
CA ILE A 104 -18.15 -7.88 9.26
C ILE A 104 -18.50 -7.18 10.57
N LYS A 105 -19.68 -6.52 10.63
CA LYS A 105 -20.15 -5.78 11.80
C LYS A 105 -20.42 -6.71 12.99
N SER A 106 -21.04 -7.87 12.76
CA SER A 106 -21.36 -8.84 13.82
C SER A 106 -20.12 -9.35 14.57
N GLN A 107 -19.00 -9.46 13.86
CA GLN A 107 -17.72 -9.92 14.40
C GLN A 107 -16.84 -8.78 14.93
N LYS A 108 -17.33 -7.53 14.95
CA LYS A 108 -16.59 -6.33 15.40
C LYS A 108 -15.23 -6.19 14.70
N VAL A 109 -15.19 -6.54 13.43
CA VAL A 109 -13.99 -6.42 12.60
C VAL A 109 -13.57 -4.94 12.54
N LYS A 110 -12.28 -4.68 12.74
CA LYS A 110 -11.66 -3.36 12.66
C LYS A 110 -10.65 -3.26 11.52
N THR A 111 -10.14 -4.39 11.04
CA THR A 111 -9.15 -4.45 9.98
C THR A 111 -9.64 -5.34 8.86
N LEU A 112 -9.57 -4.85 7.62
CA LEU A 112 -9.85 -5.61 6.42
C LEU A 112 -8.54 -5.84 5.66
N VAL A 113 -8.21 -7.11 5.45
CA VAL A 113 -7.03 -7.52 4.68
C VAL A 113 -7.49 -8.09 3.35
N PHE A 114 -7.06 -7.48 2.26
CA PHE A 114 -7.44 -7.84 0.91
C PHE A 114 -6.36 -8.72 0.26
N ILE A 115 -6.80 -9.85 -0.29
CA ILE A 115 -5.96 -10.82 -1.02
C ILE A 115 -6.50 -10.91 -2.44
N GLN A 116 -6.03 -10.00 -3.29
CA GLN A 116 -6.63 -9.77 -4.60
C GLN A 116 -5.94 -10.57 -5.71
N ASP A 117 -6.75 -11.00 -6.68
CA ASP A 117 -6.37 -11.77 -7.84
C ASP A 117 -6.61 -10.96 -9.12
N GLY A 118 -5.80 -11.21 -10.15
CA GLY A 118 -5.86 -10.53 -11.43
C GLY A 118 -6.00 -9.00 -11.32
N PHE A 119 -6.96 -8.45 -12.07
CA PHE A 119 -7.22 -7.01 -12.18
C PHE A 119 -7.69 -6.37 -10.86
N LEU A 120 -8.19 -7.14 -9.89
CA LEU A 120 -8.62 -6.61 -8.58
C LEU A 120 -7.45 -6.10 -7.73
N ARG A 121 -6.20 -6.51 -8.02
CA ARG A 121 -5.02 -5.96 -7.34
C ARG A 121 -4.83 -4.47 -7.55
N SER A 122 -5.42 -3.93 -8.63
CA SER A 122 -5.34 -2.52 -8.94
C SER A 122 -6.36 -1.65 -8.19
N VAL A 123 -7.31 -2.26 -7.48
CA VAL A 123 -8.40 -1.53 -6.81
C VAL A 123 -7.87 -0.78 -5.58
N PRO A 124 -8.03 0.55 -5.52
CA PRO A 124 -7.76 1.32 -4.31
C PRO A 124 -8.84 1.05 -3.24
N MET A 125 -8.79 -0.11 -2.58
CA MET A 125 -9.84 -0.58 -1.65
C MET A 125 -10.14 0.44 -0.55
N ALA A 126 -9.11 1.14 -0.07
CA ALA A 126 -9.23 2.21 0.92
C ALA A 126 -10.17 3.37 0.47
N ALA A 127 -10.26 3.62 -0.83
CA ALA A 127 -11.05 4.70 -1.42
C ALA A 127 -12.45 4.24 -1.91
N LEU A 128 -12.85 2.99 -1.67
CA LEU A 128 -14.24 2.60 -1.89
C LEU A 128 -15.15 3.39 -0.95
N TYR A 129 -16.34 3.79 -1.43
CA TYR A 129 -17.20 4.75 -0.72
C TYR A 129 -18.51 4.11 -0.29
N ASP A 130 -18.82 4.13 1.01
CA ASP A 130 -20.15 3.76 1.49
C ASP A 130 -21.09 4.95 1.37
N SER A 131 -21.91 4.98 0.32
CA SER A 131 -22.91 6.03 0.10
C SER A 131 -23.97 6.10 1.20
N GLN A 132 -24.20 5.04 1.97
CA GLN A 132 -25.17 5.07 3.08
C GLN A 132 -24.60 5.76 4.31
N GLN A 133 -23.31 5.60 4.57
CA GLN A 133 -22.61 6.21 5.71
C GLN A 133 -21.89 7.51 5.36
N GLN A 134 -21.78 7.84 4.08
CA GLN A 134 -21.02 8.95 3.54
C GLN A 134 -19.56 8.92 4.00
N LYS A 135 -18.94 7.74 3.90
CA LYS A 135 -17.55 7.48 4.33
C LYS A 135 -16.81 6.60 3.36
N TYR A 136 -15.54 6.89 3.16
CA TYR A 136 -14.60 5.97 2.54
C TYR A 136 -14.31 4.78 3.45
N LEU A 137 -13.92 3.65 2.85
CA LEU A 137 -13.67 2.41 3.60
C LEU A 137 -12.58 2.60 4.66
N ILE A 138 -11.53 3.36 4.35
CA ILE A 138 -10.42 3.65 5.27
C ILE A 138 -10.85 4.48 6.49
N GLU A 139 -11.94 5.25 6.40
CA GLU A 139 -12.47 6.02 7.52
C GLU A 139 -13.23 5.14 8.52
N THR A 140 -13.52 3.89 8.15
CA THR A 140 -14.26 2.94 8.99
C THR A 140 -13.39 1.77 9.44
N TYR A 141 -12.49 1.29 8.58
CA TYR A 141 -11.64 0.14 8.84
C TYR A 141 -10.17 0.45 8.56
N ALA A 142 -9.26 -0.15 9.32
CA ALA A 142 -7.89 -0.28 8.87
C ALA A 142 -7.87 -1.19 7.62
N VAL A 143 -7.23 -0.74 6.55
CA VAL A 143 -7.19 -1.46 5.28
C VAL A 143 -5.76 -1.87 4.97
N ALA A 144 -5.54 -3.13 4.65
CA ALA A 144 -4.27 -3.66 4.18
C ALA A 144 -4.47 -4.57 2.97
N THR A 145 -3.44 -4.67 2.12
CA THR A 145 -3.42 -5.57 0.97
C THR A 145 -2.21 -6.48 1.07
N THR A 146 -2.41 -7.76 0.78
CA THR A 146 -1.33 -8.75 0.67
C THR A 146 -1.48 -9.53 -0.63
N PRO A 147 -0.40 -9.78 -1.36
CA PRO A 147 -0.43 -10.57 -2.59
C PRO A 147 -0.45 -12.08 -2.32
N SER A 148 -0.38 -12.49 -1.05
CA SER A 148 -0.26 -13.88 -0.64
C SER A 148 -1.28 -14.24 0.43
N LEU A 149 -1.81 -15.47 0.34
CA LEU A 149 -2.57 -16.14 1.40
C LEU A 149 -1.71 -16.44 2.63
N ARG A 150 -0.39 -16.32 2.51
CA ARG A 150 0.53 -16.38 3.62
C ARG A 150 0.87 -14.97 4.07
N VAL A 151 0.44 -14.60 5.28
CA VAL A 151 0.62 -13.24 5.80
C VAL A 151 1.74 -13.23 6.82
N THR A 152 2.60 -12.22 6.73
CA THR A 152 3.59 -11.91 7.76
C THR A 152 2.89 -11.29 8.95
N GLN A 153 3.13 -11.81 10.15
CA GLN A 153 2.54 -11.24 11.35
C GLN A 153 3.17 -9.87 11.62
N PRO A 154 2.41 -8.75 11.60
CA PRO A 154 2.94 -7.46 11.95
C PRO A 154 3.30 -7.45 13.44
N THR A 155 4.45 -6.86 13.76
CA THR A 155 4.88 -6.66 15.14
C THR A 155 4.44 -5.27 15.59
N ILE A 156 3.57 -5.20 16.59
CA ILE A 156 3.21 -3.90 17.20
C ILE A 156 4.42 -3.47 18.04
N ARG A 157 5.04 -2.35 17.67
CA ARG A 157 6.13 -1.73 18.44
C ARG A 157 5.75 -0.34 18.90
N ASP A 158 6.25 0.00 20.08
CA ASP A 158 6.22 1.36 20.61
C ASP A 158 7.15 2.24 19.78
N ARG A 159 6.58 3.25 19.10
CA ARG A 159 7.31 4.20 18.24
C ARG A 159 8.47 4.87 18.97
N SER A 160 8.36 5.10 20.28
CA SER A 160 9.44 5.71 21.09
C SER A 160 10.67 4.82 21.26
N LYS A 161 10.56 3.53 20.96
CA LYS A 161 11.64 2.53 21.03
C LYS A 161 12.07 2.04 19.65
N GLN A 162 11.54 2.65 18.59
CA GLN A 162 11.84 2.29 17.21
C GLN A 162 12.98 3.15 16.69
N GLN A 163 14.02 2.50 16.20
CA GLN A 163 15.05 3.15 15.39
C GLN A 163 14.47 3.42 13.99
N ALA A 164 14.48 4.69 13.59
CA ALA A 164 13.98 5.15 12.30
C ALA A 164 15.10 5.67 11.39
N LEU A 165 15.17 5.19 10.16
CA LEU A 165 16.00 5.77 9.11
C LEU A 165 15.12 6.65 8.24
N ILE A 166 15.41 7.95 8.20
CA ILE A 166 14.58 8.94 7.51
C ILE A 166 15.40 9.53 6.36
N LEU A 167 14.99 9.24 5.14
CA LEU A 167 15.68 9.63 3.92
C LEU A 167 14.86 10.70 3.19
N GLY A 168 15.54 11.73 2.69
CA GLY A 168 14.88 12.87 2.05
C GLY A 168 15.70 13.51 0.95
N LEU A 169 15.10 13.77 -0.22
CA LEU A 169 15.70 14.60 -1.26
C LEU A 169 14.91 15.89 -1.41
N THR A 170 15.52 17.01 -1.05
CA THR A 170 14.90 18.34 -1.05
C THR A 170 15.37 19.20 -2.22
N GLN A 171 16.39 18.76 -2.95
CA GLN A 171 16.98 19.50 -4.06
C GLN A 171 16.55 18.87 -5.39
N ALA A 172 16.60 19.67 -6.46
CA ALA A 172 16.45 19.13 -7.80
C ALA A 172 17.62 18.19 -8.13
N ALA A 173 17.36 17.17 -8.94
CA ALA A 173 18.36 16.21 -9.37
C ALA A 173 18.14 15.82 -10.84
N THR A 174 19.22 15.51 -11.55
CA THR A 174 19.16 15.09 -12.95
C THR A 174 19.65 13.66 -13.08
N ILE A 175 18.76 12.74 -13.46
CA ILE A 175 19.07 11.32 -13.66
C ILE A 175 18.89 10.98 -15.13
N ASP A 176 19.91 10.39 -15.75
CA ASP A 176 19.85 9.92 -17.14
C ASP A 176 19.32 10.99 -18.14
N GLY A 177 19.65 12.27 -17.90
CA GLY A 177 19.22 13.40 -18.72
C GLY A 177 17.81 13.94 -18.43
N LYS A 178 17.05 13.30 -17.52
CA LYS A 178 15.77 13.81 -17.02
C LYS A 178 15.98 14.60 -15.72
N THR A 179 15.45 15.81 -15.67
CA THR A 179 15.47 16.64 -14.47
C THR A 179 14.22 16.38 -13.63
N PHE A 180 14.45 16.13 -12.35
CA PHE A 180 13.45 16.02 -11.31
C PHE A 180 13.49 17.31 -10.48
N GLU A 181 12.39 18.05 -10.52
CA GLU A 181 12.28 19.33 -9.84
C GLU A 181 12.31 19.18 -8.33
N ARG A 182 12.69 20.24 -7.62
CA ARG A 182 12.68 20.26 -6.15
C ARG A 182 11.26 19.99 -5.61
N LEU A 183 11.18 19.10 -4.61
CA LEU A 183 9.99 18.85 -3.81
C LEU A 183 9.95 19.82 -2.61
N LEU A 184 8.96 20.72 -2.60
CA LEU A 184 8.84 21.81 -1.62
C LEU A 184 8.34 21.34 -0.25
N ALA A 185 7.54 20.28 -0.18
CA ALA A 185 6.93 19.77 1.04
C ALA A 185 7.78 18.69 1.73
N VAL A 186 8.71 18.04 1.02
CA VAL A 186 9.65 17.05 1.59
C VAL A 186 10.39 17.54 2.84
N PRO A 187 10.95 18.77 2.91
CA PRO A 187 11.54 19.27 4.15
C PRO A 187 10.58 19.26 5.35
N SER A 188 9.31 19.61 5.11
CA SER A 188 8.27 19.60 6.15
C SER A 188 7.88 18.18 6.55
N GLU A 189 7.79 17.28 5.57
CA GLU A 189 7.49 15.87 5.79
C GLU A 189 8.56 15.18 6.63
N VAL A 190 9.81 15.25 6.19
CA VAL A 190 10.97 14.68 6.91
C VAL A 190 11.03 15.21 8.34
N SER A 191 10.84 16.52 8.53
CA SER A 191 10.86 17.13 9.86
C SER A 191 9.72 16.63 10.74
N ALA A 192 8.53 16.44 10.18
CA ALA A 192 7.39 15.91 10.91
C ALA A 192 7.61 14.45 11.33
N VAL A 193 8.06 13.59 10.41
CA VAL A 193 8.39 12.19 10.73
C VAL A 193 9.51 12.14 11.78
N ALA A 194 10.55 12.97 11.62
CA ALA A 194 11.65 13.07 12.57
C ALA A 194 11.20 13.45 13.99
N SER A 195 10.16 14.28 14.13
CA SER A 195 9.65 14.67 15.45
C SER A 195 8.97 13.52 16.21
N ILE A 196 8.53 12.48 15.51
CA ILE A 196 7.76 11.35 16.05
C ILE A 196 8.69 10.23 16.55
N PHE A 197 9.90 10.14 15.99
CA PHE A 197 10.90 9.12 16.33
C PHE A 197 12.10 9.77 17.06
N PRO A 198 12.22 9.63 18.40
CA PRO A 198 13.34 10.16 19.16
C PRO A 198 14.68 9.58 18.68
N ASP A 199 14.69 8.27 18.42
CA ASP A 199 15.82 7.51 17.91
C ASP A 199 15.76 7.44 16.38
N ARG A 200 16.44 8.38 15.73
CA ARG A 200 16.40 8.52 14.27
C ARG A 200 17.75 8.86 13.67
N THR A 201 17.94 8.43 12.43
CA THR A 201 19.06 8.83 11.58
C THR A 201 18.52 9.49 10.32
N PRO A 202 18.78 10.80 10.10
CA PRO A 202 18.43 11.46 8.86
C PRO A 202 19.54 11.27 7.81
N LEU A 203 19.16 10.92 6.59
CA LEU A 203 20.01 10.98 5.40
C LEU A 203 19.32 11.92 4.40
N ILE A 204 19.84 13.14 4.24
CA ILE A 204 19.19 14.20 3.45
C ILE A 204 20.12 14.70 2.35
N ASP A 205 19.56 14.95 1.16
CA ASP A 205 20.25 15.46 -0.03
C ASP A 205 21.51 14.65 -0.33
N ASP A 206 22.70 15.26 -0.31
CA ASP A 206 23.97 14.59 -0.62
C ASP A 206 24.40 13.52 0.39
N ASN A 207 23.73 13.45 1.55
CA ASN A 207 23.85 12.35 2.50
C ASN A 207 22.84 11.23 2.23
N PHE A 208 21.84 11.44 1.37
CA PHE A 208 20.96 10.39 0.86
C PHE A 208 21.52 9.88 -0.46
N ILE A 209 22.44 8.92 -0.39
CA ILE A 209 23.00 8.21 -1.56
C ILE A 209 23.08 6.70 -1.28
N PRO A 210 23.08 5.82 -2.30
CA PRO A 210 23.08 4.36 -2.12
C PRO A 210 24.16 3.84 -1.16
N GLU A 211 25.38 4.38 -1.23
CA GLU A 211 26.49 3.95 -0.37
C GLU A 211 26.22 4.29 1.11
N SER A 212 25.76 5.51 1.39
CA SER A 212 25.43 5.95 2.75
C SER A 212 24.25 5.18 3.32
N PHE A 213 23.25 4.87 2.49
CA PHE A 213 22.09 4.05 2.87
C PHE A 213 22.54 2.65 3.28
N GLN A 214 23.34 1.99 2.43
CA GLN A 214 23.87 0.65 2.71
C GLN A 214 24.73 0.64 3.99
N GLN A 215 25.65 1.59 4.14
CA GLN A 215 26.49 1.70 5.33
C GLN A 215 25.66 1.90 6.60
N GLN A 216 24.56 2.65 6.51
CA GLN A 216 23.72 2.93 7.66
C GLN A 216 22.93 1.69 8.09
N LEU A 217 22.40 0.94 7.12
CA LEU A 217 21.74 -0.34 7.33
C LEU A 217 22.66 -1.39 7.96
N GLU A 218 23.95 -1.41 7.61
CA GLU A 218 24.93 -2.34 8.19
C GLU A 218 25.30 -2.02 9.64
N LYS A 219 25.23 -0.75 10.04
CA LYS A 219 25.64 -0.27 11.37
C LYS A 219 24.54 -0.37 12.42
N THR A 220 23.29 -0.18 12.00
CA THR A 220 22.18 0.00 12.94
C THR A 220 20.94 -0.72 12.43
N PRO A 221 20.29 -1.54 13.27
CA PRO A 221 19.02 -2.16 12.91
C PRO A 221 17.89 -1.13 12.95
N TYR A 222 17.23 -0.93 11.82
CA TYR A 222 16.08 -0.02 11.71
C TYR A 222 14.78 -0.82 11.61
N SER A 223 13.83 -0.50 12.49
CA SER A 223 12.47 -1.05 12.37
C SER A 223 11.60 -0.25 11.40
N LEU A 224 11.94 1.02 11.16
CA LEU A 224 11.26 1.91 10.23
C LEU A 224 12.27 2.51 9.24
N ILE A 225 11.92 2.48 7.96
CA ILE A 225 12.59 3.26 6.93
C ILE A 225 11.53 4.14 6.26
N HIS A 226 11.75 5.45 6.24
CA HIS A 226 10.90 6.42 5.58
C HIS A 226 11.71 7.11 4.48
N ILE A 227 11.20 7.13 3.25
CA ILE A 227 11.87 7.72 2.09
C ILE A 227 10.94 8.74 1.45
N ALA A 228 11.35 10.01 1.44
CA ALA A 228 10.65 11.12 0.82
C ALA A 228 11.48 11.69 -0.35
N SER A 229 11.10 11.39 -1.59
CA SER A 229 11.89 11.77 -2.78
C SER A 229 11.04 11.66 -4.05
N HIS A 230 11.65 11.83 -5.22
CA HIS A 230 11.09 11.31 -6.46
C HIS A 230 11.37 9.82 -6.59
N ALA A 231 10.45 9.09 -7.22
CA ALA A 231 10.70 7.74 -7.69
C ALA A 231 10.13 7.60 -9.09
N GLN A 232 10.81 6.88 -9.96
CA GLN A 232 10.30 6.51 -11.27
C GLN A 232 9.98 5.02 -11.25
N PHE A 233 8.76 4.66 -11.67
CA PHE A 233 8.37 3.26 -11.86
C PHE A 233 8.35 2.95 -13.35
N GLY A 234 9.31 2.12 -13.77
CA GLY A 234 9.44 1.66 -15.15
C GLY A 234 8.72 0.33 -15.40
N ILE A 235 8.82 -0.13 -16.64
CA ILE A 235 8.23 -1.39 -17.09
C ILE A 235 9.04 -2.60 -16.60
N ILE A 236 10.36 -2.43 -16.49
CA ILE A 236 11.29 -3.43 -15.97
C ILE A 236 11.85 -2.97 -14.61
N PRO A 237 12.28 -3.88 -13.73
CA PRO A 237 12.82 -3.55 -12.41
C PRO A 237 13.98 -2.53 -12.48
N GLU A 238 14.82 -2.60 -13.50
CA GLU A 238 16.00 -1.75 -13.68
C GLU A 238 15.63 -0.28 -13.97
N ASP A 239 14.44 -0.05 -14.54
CA ASP A 239 13.87 1.27 -14.81
C ASP A 239 13.05 1.80 -13.62
N THR A 240 12.98 1.03 -12.53
CA THR A 240 12.31 1.40 -11.28
C THR A 240 13.34 1.83 -10.25
N PHE A 241 13.33 3.12 -9.90
CA PHE A 241 14.33 3.70 -9.00
C PHE A 241 13.81 4.88 -8.19
N ILE A 242 14.46 5.13 -7.06
CA ILE A 242 14.31 6.32 -6.24
C ILE A 242 15.43 7.29 -6.59
N VAL A 243 15.10 8.56 -6.78
CA VAL A 243 16.08 9.62 -7.00
C VAL A 243 16.76 9.94 -5.69
N THR A 244 18.08 10.04 -5.69
CA THR A 244 18.88 10.31 -4.50
C THR A 244 19.78 11.53 -4.73
N GLY A 245 20.47 11.98 -3.69
CA GLY A 245 21.44 13.09 -3.80
C GLY A 245 22.55 12.81 -4.80
N LYS A 246 23.33 13.85 -5.12
CA LYS A 246 24.44 13.79 -6.07
C LYS A 246 24.07 13.25 -7.46
N ASN A 247 22.84 13.47 -7.92
CA ASN A 247 22.35 12.97 -9.22
C ASN A 247 22.48 11.45 -9.36
N GLN A 248 22.26 10.72 -8.27
CA GLN A 248 22.29 9.27 -8.26
C GLN A 248 20.89 8.67 -8.15
N LYS A 249 20.80 7.36 -8.37
CA LYS A 249 19.57 6.58 -8.23
C LYS A 249 19.79 5.35 -7.36
N LEU A 250 18.79 5.04 -6.54
CA LEU A 250 18.69 3.79 -5.81
C LEU A 250 17.65 2.92 -6.52
N THR A 251 18.08 1.90 -7.25
CA THR A 251 17.17 1.01 -7.97
C THR A 251 16.39 0.12 -7.00
N ILE A 252 15.22 -0.37 -7.41
CA ILE A 252 14.43 -1.28 -6.58
C ILE A 252 15.20 -2.57 -6.25
N SER A 253 16.01 -3.08 -7.19
CA SER A 253 16.86 -4.25 -6.98
C SER A 253 17.98 -3.99 -5.96
N GLN A 254 18.56 -2.78 -5.95
CA GLN A 254 19.52 -2.38 -4.92
C GLN A 254 18.83 -2.29 -3.55
N LEU A 255 17.67 -1.63 -3.47
CA LEU A 255 16.88 -1.54 -2.24
C LEU A 255 16.50 -2.92 -1.69
N GLU A 256 16.03 -3.82 -2.55
CA GLU A 256 15.75 -5.22 -2.21
C GLU A 256 16.97 -5.93 -1.65
N THR A 257 18.11 -5.83 -2.33
CA THR A 257 19.36 -6.47 -1.91
C THR A 257 19.80 -5.96 -0.54
N SER A 258 19.79 -4.64 -0.34
CA SER A 258 20.12 -3.98 0.91
C SER A 258 19.26 -4.49 2.07
N LEU A 259 17.94 -4.61 1.85
CA LEU A 259 16.99 -4.98 2.91
C LEU A 259 16.90 -6.49 3.16
N ARG A 260 17.01 -7.33 2.13
CA ARG A 260 17.06 -8.79 2.30
C ARG A 260 18.28 -9.24 3.10
N ASN A 261 19.43 -8.61 2.88
CA ASN A 261 20.66 -8.93 3.60
C ASN A 261 20.54 -8.67 5.12
N LEU A 262 19.72 -7.71 5.53
CA LEU A 262 19.41 -7.45 6.95
C LEU A 262 18.48 -8.49 7.55
N ASN A 263 17.45 -8.91 6.81
CA ASN A 263 16.45 -9.86 7.29
C ASN A 263 17.04 -11.23 7.67
N SER A 264 18.19 -11.59 7.12
CA SER A 264 18.95 -12.80 7.47
C SER A 264 19.61 -12.72 8.85
N LYS A 265 19.71 -11.53 9.47
CA LYS A 265 20.39 -11.27 10.75
C LYS A 265 19.44 -11.07 11.94
N SER A 266 18.14 -11.34 11.79
CA SER A 266 17.09 -11.04 12.78
C SER A 266 16.75 -9.55 12.97
N ASP A 267 17.35 -8.67 12.16
CA ASP A 267 17.14 -7.22 12.13
C ASP A 267 16.21 -6.82 10.98
N SER A 268 14.96 -7.29 11.04
CA SER A 268 13.98 -7.02 9.98
C SER A 268 13.37 -5.63 10.08
N VAL A 269 13.28 -4.94 8.94
CA VAL A 269 12.47 -3.72 8.80
C VAL A 269 10.99 -4.09 8.90
N ASP A 270 10.29 -3.48 9.86
CA ASP A 270 8.86 -3.72 10.06
C ASP A 270 8.02 -2.90 9.07
N LEU A 271 8.42 -1.64 8.82
CA LEU A 271 7.71 -0.73 7.92
C LEU A 271 8.69 0.01 7.00
N LEU A 272 8.47 -0.08 5.69
CA LEU A 272 9.03 0.80 4.68
C LEU A 272 7.96 1.78 4.20
N THR A 273 8.20 3.08 4.29
CA THR A 273 7.31 4.10 3.70
C THR A 273 8.02 4.78 2.56
N LEU A 274 7.44 4.71 1.36
CA LEU A 274 7.91 5.37 0.15
C LEU A 274 6.95 6.51 -0.20
N SER A 275 7.25 7.69 0.34
CA SER A 275 6.65 8.95 -0.09
C SER A 275 7.41 9.46 -1.33
N ALA A 276 7.32 8.68 -2.40
CA ALA A 276 8.07 8.94 -3.62
C ALA A 276 7.34 8.40 -4.82
N CYS A 277 6.75 9.27 -5.66
CA CYS A 277 5.99 8.83 -6.83
C CYS A 277 5.96 9.80 -8.00
N GLU A 278 6.67 9.40 -9.05
CA GLU A 278 6.29 9.56 -10.45
C GLU A 278 6.06 8.16 -11.06
N THR A 279 4.81 7.81 -11.32
CA THR A 279 4.48 6.51 -11.93
C THR A 279 4.45 6.64 -13.44
N ALA A 280 5.10 5.74 -14.19
CA ALA A 280 4.79 5.59 -15.61
C ALA A 280 3.33 5.13 -15.73
N LEU A 281 2.46 6.01 -16.21
CA LEU A 281 1.08 5.70 -16.50
C LEU A 281 1.02 4.57 -17.55
N GLY A 282 0.27 3.50 -17.27
CA GLY A 282 -0.35 2.71 -18.35
C GLY A 282 0.08 1.25 -18.56
N ASP A 283 0.61 0.54 -17.56
CA ASP A 283 0.80 -0.92 -17.70
C ASP A 283 0.14 -1.71 -16.56
N ASP A 284 -0.63 -2.73 -16.92
CA ASP A 284 -1.19 -3.74 -16.02
C ASP A 284 -0.08 -4.52 -15.29
N ARG A 285 1.19 -4.43 -15.70
CA ARG A 285 2.33 -4.97 -14.92
C ARG A 285 2.67 -4.15 -13.67
N ALA A 286 2.13 -2.94 -13.54
CA ALA A 286 2.10 -2.21 -12.27
C ALA A 286 1.10 -2.84 -11.25
N THR A 287 0.41 -3.95 -11.60
CA THR A 287 -0.59 -4.64 -10.77
C THR A 287 -0.09 -5.11 -9.41
N LEU A 288 1.21 -5.28 -9.21
CA LEU A 288 1.69 -5.55 -7.87
C LEU A 288 1.61 -4.30 -6.98
N GLY A 289 1.66 -3.09 -7.54
CA GLY A 289 1.51 -1.82 -6.80
C GLY A 289 2.34 -1.79 -5.50
N LEU A 290 1.74 -1.24 -4.45
CA LEU A 290 2.32 -1.26 -3.10
C LEU A 290 2.65 -2.66 -2.57
N ALA A 291 1.83 -3.66 -2.90
CA ALA A 291 2.08 -5.05 -2.51
C ALA A 291 3.36 -5.62 -3.17
N GLY A 292 3.68 -5.14 -4.37
CA GLY A 292 4.91 -5.45 -5.10
C GLY A 292 6.14 -4.88 -4.45
N VAL A 293 6.06 -3.63 -4.02
CA VAL A 293 7.13 -2.98 -3.25
C VAL A 293 7.48 -3.82 -2.04
N ALA A 294 6.49 -4.17 -1.20
CA ALA A 294 6.72 -4.93 0.02
C ALA A 294 7.35 -6.32 -0.25
N LEU A 295 6.85 -7.03 -1.27
CA LEU A 295 7.37 -8.35 -1.65
C LEU A 295 8.80 -8.29 -2.20
N GLN A 296 9.07 -7.33 -3.08
CA GLN A 296 10.37 -7.13 -3.70
C GLN A 296 11.37 -6.77 -2.61
N VAL A 297 11.07 -5.76 -1.78
CA VAL A 297 12.01 -5.29 -0.77
C VAL A 297 12.16 -6.20 0.44
N GLY A 298 11.25 -7.18 0.62
CA GLY A 298 11.34 -8.19 1.67
C GLY A 298 11.07 -7.66 3.08
N VAL A 299 10.35 -6.55 3.22
CA VAL A 299 9.98 -5.97 4.53
C VAL A 299 8.66 -6.57 5.03
N LYS A 300 8.33 -6.40 6.33
CA LYS A 300 7.06 -6.94 6.86
C LYS A 300 5.84 -6.20 6.36
N SER A 301 5.95 -4.88 6.16
CA SER A 301 4.90 -4.04 5.63
C SER A 301 5.49 -2.86 4.86
N ALA A 302 4.77 -2.37 3.86
CA ALA A 302 5.14 -1.16 3.13
C ALA A 302 3.94 -0.24 2.93
N ILE A 303 4.21 1.07 2.84
CA ILE A 303 3.26 2.11 2.43
C ILE A 303 3.90 2.88 1.27
N ALA A 304 3.16 3.07 0.18
CA ALA A 304 3.57 3.85 -0.98
C ALA A 304 2.34 4.32 -1.73
N SER A 305 2.46 5.43 -2.44
CA SER A 305 1.42 5.95 -3.33
C SER A 305 1.26 5.08 -4.57
N LEU A 306 0.02 4.97 -5.06
CA LEU A 306 -0.32 4.20 -6.27
C LEU A 306 -0.13 5.01 -7.57
N TRP A 307 -0.10 6.33 -7.49
CA TRP A 307 0.08 7.27 -8.59
C TRP A 307 0.75 8.55 -8.10
N SER A 308 1.15 9.42 -9.03
CA SER A 308 1.69 10.74 -8.72
C SER A 308 0.63 11.64 -8.07
N VAL A 309 0.95 12.14 -6.89
CA VAL A 309 0.16 13.06 -6.07
C VAL A 309 0.94 14.37 -5.87
N THR A 310 0.25 15.46 -5.56
CA THR A 310 0.92 16.72 -5.21
C THR A 310 1.73 16.54 -3.93
N ASP A 311 2.88 17.18 -3.86
CA ASP A 311 3.82 17.07 -2.74
C ASP A 311 3.17 17.56 -1.42
N GLU A 312 2.38 18.63 -1.48
CA GLU A 312 1.69 19.19 -0.31
C GLU A 312 0.68 18.22 0.31
N SER A 313 -0.18 17.61 -0.51
CA SER A 313 -1.21 16.66 -0.04
C SER A 313 -0.57 15.39 0.53
N THR A 314 0.55 14.96 -0.06
CA THR A 314 1.32 13.80 0.43
C THR A 314 1.91 14.09 1.80
N SER A 315 2.49 15.28 1.99
CA SER A 315 3.05 15.70 3.28
C SER A 315 1.99 15.72 4.39
N GLU A 316 0.77 16.19 4.11
CA GLU A 316 -0.34 16.17 5.07
C GLU A 316 -0.81 14.75 5.40
N MET A 317 -0.95 13.89 4.39
CA MET A 317 -1.27 12.49 4.58
C MET A 317 -0.21 11.78 5.44
N VAL A 318 1.08 11.99 5.16
CA VAL A 318 2.18 11.38 5.92
C VAL A 318 2.18 11.84 7.37
N LYS A 319 1.94 13.13 7.64
CA LYS A 319 1.79 13.63 9.01
C LYS A 319 0.67 12.92 9.76
N THR A 320 -0.48 12.74 9.10
CA THR A 320 -1.63 12.04 9.66
C THR A 320 -1.34 10.54 9.88
N LEU A 321 -0.59 9.92 8.98
CA LEU A 321 -0.21 8.50 9.05
C LEU A 321 0.67 8.18 10.28
N TYR A 322 1.60 9.07 10.62
CA TYR A 322 2.54 8.86 11.72
C TYR A 322 2.11 9.47 13.05
N THR A 323 1.07 10.30 13.09
CA THR A 323 0.47 10.78 14.35
C THR A 323 -0.55 9.79 14.89
#